data_AF-A0A6N7XZM3-F1
#
_entry.id   AF-A0A6N7XZM3-F1
#
_cell.length_a   1.000
_cell.length_b   1.000
_cell.length_c   1.000
_cell.angle_alpha   90.00
_cell.angle_beta   90.00
_cell.angle_gamma   90.00
#
_symmetry.space_group_name_H-M   'P 1'
#
loop_
_entity.id
_entity.type
_entity.pdbx_description
1 polymer ?
#
loop_
_entity_poly.entity_id
_entity_poly.type
_entity_poly.pdbx_seq_one_letter_code
_entity_poly.pdbx_strand_id
1 'polypeptide(L)'
;METRLERNKRYKKQRRIERVKRIYILILLIFLVLGIEIVNQNIVELNCLENPNIFRFSVETKTLDFFGKSYTIDFKYLINLLKDQFLVF
;
A
#
# COMPACT_ATOMS: atom_id res chain seq x y z
N MET A 1 -25.98 34.47 -11.30
CA MET A 1 -24.52 34.32 -11.48
C MET A 1 -23.90 34.07 -10.13
N GLU A 2 -23.29 32.91 -9.88
CA GLU A 2 -22.47 32.75 -8.66
C GLU A 2 -21.37 33.81 -8.67
N THR A 3 -21.18 34.49 -7.54
CA THR A 3 -20.11 35.48 -7.43
C THR A 3 -18.75 34.77 -7.44
N ARG A 4 -17.69 35.46 -7.92
CA ARG A 4 -16.32 34.92 -7.94
C ARG A 4 -15.88 34.40 -6.56
N LEU A 5 -16.40 35.01 -5.50
CA LEU A 5 -16.18 34.64 -4.10
C LEU A 5 -16.80 33.30 -3.71
N GLU A 6 -18.04 33.03 -4.13
CA GLU A 6 -18.73 31.77 -3.84
C GLU A 6 -18.07 30.58 -4.56
N ARG A 7 -17.72 30.75 -5.83
CA ARG A 7 -16.96 29.73 -6.59
C ARG A 7 -15.64 29.38 -5.90
N ASN A 8 -14.87 30.39 -5.50
CA ASN A 8 -13.60 30.17 -4.81
C ASN A 8 -13.77 29.45 -3.46
N LYS A 9 -14.84 29.72 -2.71
CA LYS A 9 -15.15 29.00 -1.46
C LYS A 9 -15.45 27.52 -1.74
N ARG A 10 -16.23 27.21 -2.80
CA ARG A 10 -16.55 25.83 -3.19
C ARG A 10 -15.30 25.05 -3.61
N TYR A 11 -14.44 25.64 -4.45
CA TYR A 11 -13.17 25.00 -4.86
C TYR A 11 -12.23 24.75 -3.67
N LYS A 12 -12.12 25.68 -2.72
CA LYS A 12 -11.34 25.46 -1.50
C LYS A 12 -11.88 24.31 -0.66
N LYS A 13 -13.21 24.16 -0.56
CA LYS A 13 -13.84 23.04 0.17
C LYS A 13 -13.57 21.70 -0.50
N GLN A 14 -13.75 21.61 -1.82
CA GLN A 14 -13.46 20.38 -2.58
C GLN A 14 -12.00 19.96 -2.47
N ARG A 15 -11.05 20.91 -2.64
CA ARG A 15 -9.61 20.62 -2.48
C ARG A 15 -9.25 20.13 -1.07
N ARG A 16 -9.93 20.61 -0.02
CA ARG A 16 -9.74 20.11 1.35
C ARG A 16 -10.23 18.68 1.48
N ILE A 17 -11.41 18.36 0.96
CA ILE A 17 -11.98 17.00 1.00
C ILE A 17 -11.05 16.01 0.30
N GLU A 18 -10.58 16.35 -0.91
CA GLU A 18 -9.65 15.48 -1.65
C GLU A 18 -8.32 15.27 -0.89
N ARG A 19 -7.80 16.32 -0.26
CA ARG A 19 -6.56 16.24 0.51
C ARG A 19 -6.73 15.36 1.75
N VAL A 20 -7.84 15.50 2.45
CA VAL A 20 -8.20 14.66 3.61
C VAL A 20 -8.38 13.21 3.18
N LYS A 21 -9.08 12.95 2.07
CA LYS A 21 -9.21 11.59 1.52
C LYS A 21 -7.85 10.95 1.25
N ARG A 22 -6.91 11.68 0.64
CA ARG A 22 -5.53 11.20 0.43
C ARG A 22 -4.80 10.92 1.74
N ILE A 23 -4.96 11.77 2.75
CA ILE A 23 -4.38 11.55 4.08
C ILE A 23 -4.90 10.26 4.72
N TYR A 24 -6.21 10.01 4.66
CA TYR A 24 -6.77 8.75 5.18
C TYR A 24 -6.21 7.51 4.49
N ILE A 25 -6.03 7.55 3.17
CA ILE A 25 -5.40 6.45 2.42
C ILE A 25 -3.95 6.24 2.90
N LEU A 26 -3.17 7.32 3.07
CA LEU A 26 -1.80 7.22 3.59
C LEU A 26 -1.77 6.66 5.01
N ILE A 27 -2.68 7.09 5.89
CA ILE A 27 -2.78 6.58 7.26
C ILE A 27 -3.11 5.07 7.26
N LEU A 28 -4.04 4.63 6.40
CA LEU A 28 -4.34 3.20 6.25
C LEU A 28 -3.13 2.39 5.80
N LEU A 29 -2.35 2.92 4.85
CA LEU A 29 -1.11 2.27 4.41
C LEU A 29 -0.08 2.18 5.54
N ILE A 30 0.05 3.23 6.37
CA ILE A 30 0.94 3.21 7.54
C ILE A 30 0.48 2.14 8.54
N PHE A 31 -0.82 2.10 8.88
CA PHE A 31 -1.36 1.08 9.78
C PHE A 31 -1.18 -0.34 9.24
N LEU A 32 -1.30 -0.54 7.93
CA LEU A 32 -1.05 -1.82 7.30
C LEU A 32 0.41 -2.27 7.51
N VAL A 33 1.37 -1.38 7.25
CA VAL A 33 2.80 -1.68 7.44
C VAL A 33 3.12 -1.98 8.91
N LEU A 34 2.63 -1.14 9.83
CA LEU A 34 2.83 -1.35 11.27
C LEU A 34 2.19 -2.67 11.75
N GLY A 35 0.98 -2.98 11.25
CA GLY A 35 0.30 -4.23 11.58
C GLY A 35 1.12 -5.45 11.14
N ILE A 36 1.65 -5.43 9.92
CA ILE A 36 2.52 -6.50 9.41
C ILE A 36 3.77 -6.63 10.27
N GLU A 37 4.42 -5.52 10.64
CA GLU A 37 5.63 -5.52 11.46
C GLU A 37 5.39 -6.10 12.86
N ILE A 38 4.28 -5.73 13.51
CA ILE A 38 3.88 -6.28 14.81
C ILE A 38 3.66 -7.79 14.72
N VAL A 39 2.93 -8.27 13.71
CA VAL A 39 2.71 -9.71 13.57
C VAL A 39 4.04 -10.42 13.29
N ASN A 40 4.94 -9.80 12.50
CA ASN A 40 6.26 -10.35 12.20
C ASN A 40 7.09 -10.54 13.47
N GLN A 41 7.12 -9.53 14.35
CA GLN A 41 7.79 -9.62 15.65
C GLN A 41 7.20 -10.74 16.51
N ASN A 42 5.88 -10.83 16.60
CA ASN A 42 5.21 -11.88 17.37
C ASN A 42 5.52 -13.29 16.84
N ILE A 43 5.64 -13.48 15.51
CA ILE A 43 6.02 -14.78 14.94
C ILE A 43 7.46 -15.15 15.31
N VAL A 44 8.39 -14.19 15.29
CA VAL A 44 9.77 -14.41 15.74
C VAL A 44 9.76 -14.85 17.22
N GLU A 45 9.05 -14.11 18.07
CA GLU A 45 9.00 -14.37 19.52
C GLU A 45 8.39 -15.73 19.85
N LEU A 46 7.32 -16.10 19.15
CA LEU A 46 6.62 -17.37 19.36
C LEU A 46 7.26 -18.54 18.62
N ASN A 47 8.31 -18.29 17.82
CA ASN A 47 9.03 -19.26 17.00
C ASN A 47 8.07 -20.13 16.14
N CYS A 48 6.98 -19.52 15.66
CA CYS A 48 5.88 -20.24 15.01
C CYS A 48 6.19 -20.70 13.58
N LEU A 49 7.23 -20.15 12.94
CA LEU A 49 7.60 -20.44 11.55
C LEU A 49 9.13 -20.54 11.43
N GLU A 50 9.61 -21.50 10.62
CA GLU A 50 11.05 -21.64 10.28
C GLU A 50 11.62 -20.36 9.63
N ASN A 51 10.80 -19.67 8.83
CA ASN A 51 11.09 -18.33 8.35
C ASN A 51 10.08 -17.37 8.98
N PRO A 52 10.52 -16.51 9.93
CA PRO A 52 9.61 -15.63 10.64
C PRO A 52 9.10 -14.46 9.80
N ASN A 53 9.63 -14.28 8.57
CA ASN A 53 9.23 -13.19 7.70
C ASN A 53 7.84 -13.41 7.09
N ILE A 54 6.87 -12.62 7.53
CA ILE A 54 5.50 -12.60 6.99
C ILE A 54 5.44 -11.91 5.65
N PHE A 55 6.22 -10.84 5.48
CA PHE A 55 6.30 -10.10 4.23
C PHE A 55 7.69 -9.50 4.10
N ARG A 56 8.48 -9.97 3.14
CA ARG A 56 9.77 -9.37 2.78
C ARG A 56 9.88 -9.34 1.27
N PHE A 57 10.06 -8.16 0.71
CA PHE A 57 10.27 -8.00 -0.71
C PHE A 57 11.71 -7.59 -0.99
N SER A 58 12.43 -8.42 -1.74
CA SER A 58 13.82 -8.17 -2.13
C SER A 58 13.90 -7.97 -3.64
N VAL A 59 14.22 -6.74 -4.05
CA VAL A 59 14.36 -6.36 -5.47
C VAL A 59 15.58 -7.03 -6.10
N GLU A 60 16.67 -7.14 -5.34
CA GLU A 60 17.95 -7.69 -5.79
C GLU A 60 17.84 -9.17 -6.14
N THR A 61 17.22 -9.96 -5.26
CA THR A 61 17.01 -11.40 -5.46
C THR A 61 15.72 -11.71 -6.22
N LYS A 62 14.90 -10.69 -6.52
CA LYS A 62 13.56 -10.83 -7.10
C LYS A 62 12.68 -11.79 -6.29
N THR A 63 12.84 -11.83 -4.98
CA THR A 63 12.09 -12.74 -4.11
C THR A 63 11.11 -11.98 -3.23
N LEU A 64 9.95 -12.58 -3.04
CA LEU A 64 8.94 -12.18 -2.07
C LEU A 64 8.79 -13.30 -1.05
N ASP A 65 9.18 -13.05 0.17
CA ASP A 65 8.83 -13.91 1.28
C ASP A 65 7.43 -13.51 1.75
N PHE A 66 6.51 -14.46 1.76
CA PHE A 66 5.15 -14.27 2.20
C PHE A 66 4.71 -15.43 3.08
N PHE A 67 4.32 -15.14 4.33
CA PHE A 67 3.95 -16.11 5.36
C PHE A 67 4.96 -17.27 5.48
N GLY A 68 6.25 -16.94 5.59
CA GLY A 68 7.32 -17.92 5.73
C GLY A 68 7.66 -18.72 4.47
N LYS A 69 6.98 -18.46 3.33
CA LYS A 69 7.31 -19.07 2.03
C LYS A 69 7.97 -18.04 1.12
N SER A 70 9.07 -18.44 0.49
CA SER A 70 9.76 -17.60 -0.50
C SER A 70 9.23 -17.88 -1.91
N TYR A 71 8.78 -16.82 -2.58
CA TYR A 71 8.30 -16.83 -3.96
C TYR A 71 9.29 -16.05 -4.82
N THR A 72 9.61 -16.56 -6.00
CA THR A 72 10.36 -15.77 -6.99
C THR A 72 9.38 -14.99 -7.84
N ILE A 73 9.61 -13.68 -7.96
CA ILE A 73 8.77 -12.76 -8.70
C ILE A 73 9.42 -12.46 -10.05
N ASP A 74 8.67 -12.74 -11.12
CA ASP A 74 8.99 -12.20 -12.44
C ASP A 74 8.36 -10.81 -12.60
N PHE A 75 9.21 -9.78 -12.57
CA PHE A 75 8.82 -8.39 -12.75
C PHE A 75 8.12 -8.12 -14.09
N LYS A 76 8.41 -8.89 -15.15
CA LYS A 76 7.69 -8.73 -16.43
C LYS A 76 6.20 -9.03 -16.28
N TYR A 77 5.87 -10.05 -15.50
CA TYR A 77 4.48 -10.44 -15.27
C TYR A 77 3.75 -9.40 -14.42
N LEU A 78 4.40 -8.87 -13.39
CA LEU A 78 3.86 -7.82 -12.52
C LEU A 78 3.53 -6.53 -13.29
N ILE A 79 4.44 -6.09 -14.17
CA ILE A 79 4.25 -4.87 -14.98
C ILE A 79 3.07 -5.06 -15.95
N ASN A 80 2.94 -6.24 -16.55
CA ASN A 80 1.81 -6.53 -17.45
C ASN A 80 0.48 -6.57 -16.68
N LEU A 81 0.46 -7.18 -15.49
CA LEU A 81 -0.73 -7.26 -14.65
C LEU A 81 -1.19 -5.87 -14.16
N LEU A 82 -0.25 -4.98 -13.83
CA LEU A 82 -0.56 -3.59 -13.51
C LEU A 82 -1.07 -2.81 -14.72
N LYS A 83 -0.47 -2.99 -15.91
CA LYS A 83 -0.94 -2.35 -17.14
C LYS A 83 -2.39 -2.74 -17.47
N ASP A 84 -2.74 -4.01 -17.33
CA ASP A 84 -4.11 -4.48 -17.57
C ASP A 84 -5.11 -3.87 -16.57
N GLN A 85 -4.72 -3.72 -15.30
CA GLN A 85 -5.58 -3.09 -14.27
C GLN A 85 -5.77 -1.58 -14.51
N PHE A 86 -4.77 -0.89 -15.04
CA PHE A 86 -4.85 0.54 -15.36
C PHE A 86 -5.49 0.86 -16.71
N LEU A 87 -5.60 -0.11 -17.63
CA LEU A 87 -6.32 0.03 -18.91
C LEU A 87 -7.84 -0.14 -18.79
N VAL A 88 -8.32 -0.62 -17.63
CA VAL A 88 -9.75 -0.86 -17.36
C VAL A 88 -10.43 0.32 -16.64
N PHE A 89 -9.70 1.41 -16.35
CA PHE A 89 -10.24 2.63 -15.72
C PHE A 89 -10.18 3.86 -16.63
#